data_AF-U5DGR9-F1
#
_entry.id   AF-U5DGR9-F1
#
_cell.length_a   1.000
_cell.length_b   1.000
_cell.length_c   1.000
_cell.angle_alpha   90.00
_cell.angle_beta   90.00
_cell.angle_gamma   90.00
#
_symmetry.space_group_name_H-M   'P 1'
#
loop_
_entity.id
_entity.type
_entity.pdbx_description
1 polymer ?
#
loop_
_entity_poly.entity_id
_entity_poly.type
_entity_poly.pdbx_seq_one_letter_code
_entity_poly.pdbx_strand_id
1 'polypeptide(L)' 'MGIHYREDGREGETTRVHSCRICLKAFEKYHALGGHHTKPRKPKAEKEVQKHQCSMCHMEFDTGQGLGGHMRRH' A
#
# COMPACT_ATOMS: atom_id res chain seq x y z
N MET A 1 -33.02 -38.39 16.53
CA MET A 1 -31.88 -37.94 17.35
C MET A 1 -30.70 -37.74 16.43
N GLY A 2 -30.50 -36.50 15.95
CA GLY A 2 -29.53 -36.16 14.92
C GLY A 2 -28.15 -35.95 15.52
N ILE A 3 -27.16 -36.65 14.98
CA ILE A 3 -25.76 -36.51 15.35
C ILE A 3 -25.26 -35.12 14.93
N HIS A 4 -24.84 -34.33 15.90
CA HIS A 4 -23.88 -33.24 15.70
C HIS A 4 -22.50 -33.86 15.46
N TYR A 5 -21.68 -33.31 14.56
CA TYR A 5 -20.31 -32.81 14.83
C TYR A 5 -19.77 -32.19 13.52
N ARG A 6 -19.15 -31.00 13.66
CA ARG A 6 -18.70 -30.10 12.59
C ARG A 6 -17.26 -30.47 12.22
N GLU A 7 -16.95 -30.61 10.94
CA GLU A 7 -15.65 -31.08 10.43
C GLU A 7 -14.57 -30.00 10.57
N ASP A 8 -13.75 -30.12 11.62
CA ASP A 8 -12.48 -29.42 11.80
C ASP A 8 -11.37 -30.38 11.34
N GLY A 9 -10.70 -30.07 10.23
CA GLY A 9 -9.67 -30.95 9.68
C GLY A 9 -9.14 -30.52 8.33
N ARG A 10 -8.57 -29.31 8.23
CA ARG A 10 -7.83 -28.91 7.02
C ARG A 10 -6.42 -29.52 7.10
N GLU A 11 -6.34 -30.79 6.69
CA GLU A 11 -5.13 -31.58 6.60
C GLU A 11 -4.17 -31.03 5.52
N GLY A 12 -2.92 -30.82 5.91
CA GLY A 12 -1.75 -30.94 5.04
C GLY A 12 -1.66 -30.00 3.84
N GLU A 13 -1.48 -28.70 4.07
CA GLU A 13 -0.86 -27.85 3.04
C GLU A 13 0.57 -27.56 3.46
N THR A 14 1.52 -28.18 2.75
CA THR A 14 2.96 -27.94 2.84
C THR A 14 3.20 -26.45 3.08
N THR A 15 3.84 -26.08 4.19
CA THR A 15 4.19 -24.69 4.50
C THR A 15 5.22 -24.23 3.47
N ARG A 16 4.77 -23.91 2.25
CA ARG A 16 5.60 -23.34 1.21
C ARG A 16 5.97 -21.96 1.71
N VAL A 17 7.14 -21.88 2.31
CA VAL A 17 7.69 -20.64 2.80
C VAL A 17 7.93 -19.75 1.60
N HIS A 18 7.17 -18.67 1.53
CA HIS A 18 7.26 -17.69 0.46
C HIS A 18 8.28 -16.64 0.88
N SER A 19 9.47 -16.66 0.28
CA SER A 19 10.56 -15.72 0.62
C SER A 19 10.64 -14.56 -0.38
N CYS A 20 10.90 -13.36 0.14
CA CYS A 20 11.21 -12.21 -0.70
C CYS A 20 12.64 -12.32 -1.21
N ARG A 21 12.86 -12.33 -2.52
CA ARG A 21 14.23 -12.40 -3.10
C ARG A 21 15.09 -11.15 -2.85
N ILE A 22 14.49 -10.06 -2.35
CA ILE A 22 15.18 -8.78 -2.12
C ILE A 22 15.68 -8.67 -0.68
N CYS A 23 14.85 -9.02 0.31
CA CYS A 23 15.22 -8.92 1.73
C CYS A 23 15.35 -10.28 2.44
N LEU A 24 15.15 -11.38 1.70
CA LEU A 24 15.20 -12.77 2.16
C LEU A 24 14.23 -13.11 3.31
N LYS A 25 13.28 -12.23 3.62
CA LYS A 25 12.27 -12.48 4.65
C LYS A 25 11.32 -13.58 4.20
N ALA A 26 11.14 -14.56 5.06
CA ALA A 26 10.25 -15.70 4.91
C ALA A 26 8.85 -15.34 5.41
N PHE A 27 7.82 -15.69 4.64
CA PHE A 27 6.42 -15.50 4.99
C PHE A 27 5.67 -16.83 4.89
N GLU A 28 4.80 -17.08 5.87
CA GLU A 28 3.94 -18.27 5.91
C GLU A 28 2.81 -18.22 4.86
N LYS A 29 2.53 -17.04 4.27
CA LYS A 29 1.48 -16.84 3.26
C LYS A 29 1.96 -16.00 2.08
N TYR A 30 1.60 -16.40 0.85
CA TYR A 30 1.95 -15.68 -0.37
C TYR A 30 1.41 -14.23 -0.42
N HIS A 31 0.19 -13.99 0.08
CA HIS A 31 -0.41 -12.64 0.10
C HIS A 31 0.40 -11.64 0.95
N ALA A 32 1.18 -12.12 1.92
CA ALA A 32 2.08 -11.28 2.71
C ALA A 32 3.27 -10.78 1.87
N LEU A 33 3.72 -11.53 0.85
CA LEU A 33 4.69 -11.03 -0.13
C LEU A 33 4.13 -9.90 -1.00
N GLY A 34 2.86 -9.95 -1.36
CA GLY A 34 2.20 -8.91 -2.18
C GLY A 34 2.22 -7.54 -1.49
N GLY A 35 1.92 -7.49 -0.19
CA GLY A 35 2.06 -6.28 0.62
C GLY A 35 3.51 -5.89 0.89
N HIS A 36 4.40 -6.88 0.99
CA HIS A 36 5.83 -6.67 1.25
C HIS A 36 6.62 -6.12 0.04
N HIS A 37 6.19 -6.40 -1.20
CA HIS A 37 6.78 -5.82 -2.41
C HIS A 37 6.34 -4.37 -2.68
N THR A 38 5.45 -3.80 -1.86
CA THR A 38 5.26 -2.36 -1.88
C THR A 38 6.59 -1.74 -1.47
N LYS A 39 7.27 -1.12 -2.46
CA LYS A 39 8.57 -0.49 -2.27
C LYS A 39 8.51 0.30 -0.96
N PRO A 40 9.51 0.20 -0.04
CA PRO A 40 9.60 1.18 1.02
C PRO A 40 9.52 2.53 0.33
N ARG A 41 8.47 3.30 0.63
CA ARG A 41 8.34 4.65 0.09
C ARG A 41 9.64 5.31 0.49
N LYS A 42 10.49 5.63 -0.50
CA LYS A 42 11.76 6.29 -0.25
C LYS A 42 11.46 7.40 0.76
N PRO A 43 12.20 7.52 1.89
CA PRO A 43 12.08 8.73 2.69
C PRO A 43 12.27 9.87 1.70
N LYS A 44 11.20 10.65 1.49
CA LYS A 44 11.21 11.74 0.54
C LYS A 44 12.33 12.64 1.04
N ALA A 45 13.48 12.60 0.36
CA ALA A 45 14.55 13.55 0.53
C ALA A 45 13.87 14.92 0.59
N GLU A 46 14.20 15.67 1.65
CA GLU A 46 13.82 17.04 1.92
C GLU A 46 13.04 17.64 0.75
N LYS A 47 11.71 17.60 0.84
CA LYS A 47 10.87 18.24 -0.15
C LYS A 47 11.10 19.74 0.03
N GLU A 48 12.06 20.28 -0.70
CA GLU A 48 11.99 21.62 -1.23
C GLU A 48 10.51 21.90 -1.54
N VAL A 49 9.97 22.92 -0.89
CA VAL A 49 8.54 23.26 -0.93
C VAL A 49 8.21 23.64 -2.37
N GLN A 50 7.92 22.63 -3.20
CA GLN A 50 7.44 22.82 -4.55
C GLN A 50 6.05 23.39 -4.40
N LYS A 51 5.98 24.72 -4.50
CA LYS A 51 4.73 25.44 -4.55
C LYS A 51 3.89 24.90 -5.71
N HIS A 52 2.62 24.73 -5.44
CA HIS A 52 1.68 24.21 -6.42
C HIS A 52 1.05 25.39 -7.15
N GLN A 53 1.34 25.56 -8.44
CA GLN A 53 0.82 26.67 -9.24
C GLN A 53 -0.35 26.22 -10.13
N CYS A 54 -1.41 27.03 -10.21
CA CYS A 54 -2.50 26.80 -11.15
C CYS A 54 -2.11 27.19 -12.58
N SER A 55 -2.36 26.34 -13.57
CA SER A 55 -2.03 26.62 -14.97
C SER A 55 -2.96 27.62 -15.67
N MET A 56 -4.10 27.95 -15.08
CA MET A 56 -5.07 28.91 -15.65
C MET A 56 -4.92 30.31 -15.08
N CYS A 57 -4.76 30.43 -13.77
CA CYS A 57 -4.70 31.73 -13.08
C CYS A 57 -3.35 32.01 -12.39
N HIS A 58 -2.40 31.06 -12.45
CA HIS A 58 -1.05 31.19 -11.88
C HIS A 58 -0.97 31.43 -10.37
N MET A 59 -2.07 31.21 -9.64
CA MET A 59 -2.07 31.26 -8.17
C MET A 59 -1.19 30.16 -7.58
N GLU A 60 -0.37 30.53 -6.60
CA GLU A 60 0.52 29.64 -5.87
C GLU A 60 -0.17 29.11 -4.60
N PHE A 61 -0.02 27.82 -4.33
CA PHE A 61 -0.55 27.15 -3.15
C PHE A 61 0.58 26.40 -2.43
N ASP A 62 0.65 26.53 -1.10
CA ASP A 62 1.62 25.80 -0.27
C ASP A 62 1.34 24.29 -0.23
N THR A 63 0.14 23.85 -0.62
CA THR A 63 -0.24 22.43 -0.63
C THR A 63 -1.01 22.05 -1.90
N GLY A 64 -0.80 20.81 -2.36
CA GLY A 64 -1.55 20.25 -3.49
C GLY A 64 -3.05 20.09 -3.21
N GLN A 65 -3.46 20.06 -1.94
CA GLN A 65 -4.87 20.06 -1.54
C GLN A 65 -5.53 21.42 -1.82
N GLY A 66 -4.83 22.54 -1.53
CA GLY A 66 -5.30 23.89 -1.85
C GLY A 66 -5.49 24.09 -3.36
N LEU A 67 -4.48 23.69 -4.15
CA LEU A 67 -4.57 23.71 -5.61
C LEU A 67 -5.72 22.81 -6.11
N GLY A 68 -5.84 21.59 -5.58
CA GLY A 68 -6.89 20.64 -6.00
C GLY A 68 -8.30 21.12 -5.68
N GLY A 69 -8.51 21.80 -4.55
CA GLY A 69 -9.79 22.45 -4.23
C GLY A 69 -10.08 23.64 -5.14
N HIS A 70 -9.05 24.46 -5.40
CA HIS A 70 -9.13 25.60 -6.30
C HIS A 70 -9.52 25.21 -7.74
N MET A 71 -8.93 24.15 -8.29
CA MET A 71 -9.23 23.66 -9.65
C MET A 71 -10.67 23.15 -9.85
N ARG A 72 -11.39 22.80 -8.77
CA ARG A 72 -12.81 22.39 -8.87
C ARG A 72 -13.77 23.56 -9.09
N ARG A 73 -13.32 24.77 -8.77
CA ARG A 73 -14.10 26.01 -8.87
C ARG A 73 -13.68 26.86 -10.07
N HIS A 74 -12.68 26.40 -10.83
CA HIS A 74 -12.37 26.91 -12.15
C HIS A 74 -13.37 26.36 -13.17
#